data_AF-A0A9D4UCJ9-F1
#
_entry.id   AF-A0A9D4UCJ9-F1
#
_cell.length_a   1.000
_cell.length_b   1.000
_cell.length_c   1.000
_cell.angle_alpha   90.00
_cell.angle_beta   90.00
_cell.angle_gamma   90.00
#
_symmetry.space_group_name_H-M   'P 1'
#
loop_
_entity.id
_entity.type
_entity.pdbx_description
1 polymer ?
#
loop_
_entity_poly.entity_id
_entity_poly.type
_entity_poly.pdbx_seq_one_letter_code
_entity_poly.pdbx_strand_id
1 'polypeptide(L)' 'MVMIFGEITTKADVNYEKIVRDTCREIGFVSNDVGLDADHCKVLVNIEQQSPDIAQGVHGHFTKKPEEIGAGDQGH' A
#
# COMPACT_ATOMS: atom_id res chain seq x y z
N MET A 1 -12.71 11.77 0.96
CA MET A 1 -12.54 10.34 1.31
C MET A 1 -11.26 9.87 0.66
N VAL A 2 -10.45 9.09 1.36
CA VAL A 2 -9.26 8.44 0.79
C VAL A 2 -9.43 6.94 0.94
N MET A 3 -9.10 6.18 -0.10
CA MET A 3 -9.09 4.72 -0.06
C MET A 3 -7.68 4.24 -0.41
N ILE A 4 -7.10 3.40 0.44
CA ILE A 4 -5.92 2.60 0.10
C ILE A 4 -6.39 1.18 -0.17
N PHE A 5 -5.96 0.62 -1.29
CA PHE A 5 -6.31 -0.75 -1.69
C PHE A 5 -5.15 -1.40 -2.46
N GLY A 6 -5.11 -2.72 -2.46
CA GLY A 6 -4.10 -3.51 -3.17
C GLY A 6 -3.54 -4.65 -2.31
N GLU A 7 -2.31 -5.06 -2.62
CA GLU A 7 -1.67 -6.22 -2.00
C GLU A 7 -0.34 -5.82 -1.33
N ILE A 8 -0.20 -6.07 -0.03
CA ILE A 8 1.05 -5.85 0.72
C ILE A 8 1.34 -7.08 1.58
N THR A 9 2.49 -7.71 1.33
CA THR A 9 3.04 -8.77 2.19
C THR A 9 4.21 -8.20 2.98
N THR A 10 4.04 -8.02 4.29
CA THR A 10 5.07 -7.44 5.17
C THR A 10 5.02 -8.03 6.57
N LYS A 11 6.13 -7.90 7.30
CA LYS A 11 6.22 -8.17 8.75
C LYS A 11 6.06 -6.91 9.61
N ALA A 12 5.97 -5.73 8.97
CA ALA A 12 5.82 -4.47 9.68
C ALA A 12 4.42 -4.35 10.29
N ASP A 13 4.34 -3.74 11.47
CA ASP A 13 3.10 -3.24 12.03
C ASP A 13 2.88 -1.80 11.51
N VAL A 14 1.86 -1.61 10.68
CA VAL A 14 1.66 -0.37 9.92
C VAL A 14 0.30 0.23 10.22
N ASN A 15 0.31 1.47 10.72
CA ASN A 15 -0.89 2.28 10.81
C ASN A 15 -1.10 3.06 9.50
N TYR A 16 -1.74 2.42 8.52
CA TYR A 16 -2.02 3.02 7.21
C TYR A 16 -2.81 4.32 7.28
N GLU A 17 -3.78 4.39 8.18
CA GLU A 17 -4.61 5.57 8.35
C GLU A 17 -3.77 6.77 8.80
N LYS A 18 -2.89 6.60 9.79
CA LYS A 18 -1.98 7.66 10.23
C LYS A 18 -1.12 8.16 9.07
N ILE A 19 -0.54 7.25 8.28
CA ILE A 19 0.30 7.62 7.12
C ILE A 19 -0.49 8.45 6.11
N VAL A 20 -1.73 8.05 5.79
CA VAL A 20 -2.61 8.83 4.89
C VAL A 20 -2.85 10.22 5.42
N ARG A 21 -3.26 10.34 6.69
CA ARG A 21 -3.58 11.63 7.29
C ARG A 21 -2.37 12.55 7.35
N ASP A 22 -1.22 12.02 7.74
CA ASP A 22 0.04 12.79 7.79
C ASP A 22 0.44 13.27 6.40
N THR A 23 0.40 12.39 5.38
CA THR A 23 0.72 12.74 4.00
C THR A 23 -0.22 13.82 3.46
N CYS A 24 -1.54 13.69 3.68
CA CYS A 24 -2.50 14.71 3.27
C CYS A 24 -2.25 16.06 3.97
N ARG A 25 -1.93 16.03 5.27
CA ARG A 25 -1.65 17.24 6.06
C ARG A 25 -0.38 17.94 5.60
N GLU A 26 0.68 17.19 5.29
CA GLU A 26 1.94 17.72 4.77
C GLU A 26 1.77 18.45 3.43
N ILE A 27 0.84 17.98 2.57
CA ILE A 27 0.49 18.66 1.32
C ILE A 27 -0.32 19.95 1.57
N GLY A 28 -1.02 20.05 2.72
CA GLY A 28 -1.83 21.20 3.10
C GLY A 28 -3.34 20.96 3.09
N PHE A 29 -3.80 19.70 2.99
CA PHE A 29 -5.22 19.35 3.11
C PHE A 29 -5.69 19.38 4.57
N VAL A 30 -5.91 20.58 5.10
CA VAL A 30 -6.20 20.83 6.53
C VAL A 30 -7.64 21.30 6.80
N SER A 31 -8.47 21.47 5.78
CA SER A 31 -9.87 21.86 5.94
C SER A 31 -10.70 21.51 4.70
N ASN A 32 -12.02 21.43 4.85
CA ASN A 32 -12.90 21.22 3.71
C ASN A 32 -12.87 22.39 2.70
N ASP A 33 -12.48 23.59 3.14
CA ASP A 33 -12.37 24.77 2.27
C ASP A 33 -11.25 24.62 1.22
N VAL A 34 -10.21 23.84 1.54
CA VAL A 34 -9.14 23.46 0.59
C VAL A 34 -9.42 22.15 -0.13
N GLY A 35 -10.64 21.61 -0.02
CA GLY A 35 -11.14 20.45 -0.75
C GLY A 35 -11.00 19.09 -0.03
N LEU A 36 -10.17 19.00 1.01
CA LEU A 36 -10.03 17.81 1.85
C LEU A 36 -9.49 18.20 3.22
N ASP A 37 -10.08 17.62 4.27
CA ASP A 37 -9.61 17.74 5.64
C ASP A 37 -8.98 16.42 6.10
N ALA A 38 -7.66 16.42 6.31
CA ALA A 38 -6.90 15.24 6.72
C ALA A 38 -7.34 14.67 8.07
N ASP A 39 -7.93 15.45 8.96
CA ASP A 39 -8.36 15.00 10.30
C ASP A 39 -9.80 14.46 10.28
N HIS A 40 -10.64 14.97 9.39
CA HIS A 40 -12.07 14.61 9.35
C HIS A 40 -12.46 13.70 8.17
N CYS A 41 -11.60 13.52 7.17
CA CYS A 41 -11.91 12.63 6.05
C CYS A 41 -12.01 11.16 6.48
N LYS A 42 -12.91 10.41 5.82
CA LYS A 42 -12.94 8.95 5.91
C LYS A 42 -11.73 8.37 5.19
N VAL A 43 -11.01 7.50 5.88
CA VAL A 43 -9.93 6.67 5.33
C VAL A 43 -10.43 5.23 5.31
N LEU A 44 -10.48 4.62 4.11
CA LEU A 44 -10.84 3.22 3.92
C LEU A 44 -9.58 2.44 3.55
N VAL A 45 -9.38 1.30 4.19
CA VAL A 45 -8.22 0.43 3.95
C VAL A 45 -8.74 -0.94 3.52
N ASN A 46 -8.41 -1.33 2.30
CA ASN A 46 -8.73 -2.65 1.73
C ASN A 46 -7.46 -3.27 1.13
N ILE A 47 -6.55 -3.67 2.02
CA ILE A 47 -5.24 -4.24 1.67
C ILE A 47 -5.28 -5.72 2.00
N GLU A 48 -4.97 -6.55 1.02
CA GLU A 48 -4.78 -7.99 1.18
C GLU A 48 -3.30 -8.36 1.12
N GLN A 49 -2.98 -9.64 1.31
CA GLN A 49 -1.64 -10.14 1.05
C GLN A 49 -1.45 -10.37 -0.45
N GLN A 50 -0.19 -10.39 -0.90
CA GLN A 50 0.10 -10.77 -2.28
C GLN A 50 -0.47 -12.16 -2.58
N SER A 51 -1.08 -12.31 -3.76
CA SER A 51 -1.56 -13.61 -4.24
C SER A 51 -0.49 -14.70 -4.08
N PRO A 52 -0.81 -15.86 -3.49
CA PRO A 52 0.15 -16.94 -3.32
C PRO A 52 0.68 -17.48 -4.65
N ASP A 53 -0.11 -17.41 -5.72
CA ASP A 53 0.27 -17.84 -7.06
C ASP A 53 1.32 -16.91 -7.69
N ILE A 54 1.22 -15.60 -7.40
CA ILE A 54 2.22 -14.60 -7.80
C ILE A 54 3.47 -14.80 -6.93
N ALA A 55 3.30 -14.90 -5.62
CA ALA A 55 4.39 -15.05 -4.66
C ALA A 55 5.27 -16.29 -4.94
N GLN A 56 4.69 -17.43 -5.33
CA GLN A 56 5.45 -18.62 -5.69
C GLN A 56 6.22 -18.43 -7.00
N GLY A 57 5.62 -17.76 -7.99
CA GLY A 57 6.21 -17.57 -9.32
C GLY A 57 7.38 -16.59 -9.29
N VAL A 58 7.21 -15.47 -8.59
CA VAL A 58 8.19 -14.36 -8.54
C VAL A 58 9.34 -14.71 -7.62
N HIS A 59 9.06 -14.89 -6.33
CA HIS A 59 10.09 -15.02 -5.29
C HIS A 59 10.03 -16.34 -4.50
N GLY A 60 9.19 -17.29 -4.92
CA GLY A 60 9.04 -18.59 -4.26
C GLY A 60 8.66 -18.46 -2.78
N HIS A 61 7.73 -17.58 -2.43
CA HIS A 61 7.45 -17.25 -1.01
C HIS A 61 8.70 -16.87 -0.20
N PHE A 62 9.57 -16.01 -0.76
CA PHE A 62 10.83 -15.55 -0.16
C PHE A 62 11.91 -16.63 -0.03
N THR A 63 11.85 -17.71 -0.82
CA THR A 63 12.87 -18.79 -0.78
C THR A 63 13.89 -18.73 -1.92
N LYS A 64 13.58 -18.02 -3.01
CA LYS A 64 14.50 -17.89 -4.16
C LYS A 64 15.70 -17.01 -3.82
N LYS A 65 16.85 -17.32 -4.41
CA LYS A 65 18.03 -16.45 -4.37
C LYS A 65 17.82 -15.21 -5.26
N PRO A 66 18.56 -14.11 -5.05
CA PRO A 66 18.43 -12.90 -5.86
C PRO A 66 18.51 -13.13 -7.36
N GLU A 67 19.42 -14.00 -7.82
CA GLU A 67 19.60 -14.37 -9.22
C GLU A 67 18.51 -15.27 -9.80
N GLU A 68 17.63 -15.82 -8.96
CA GLU A 68 16.52 -16.71 -9.33
C GLU A 68 15.16 -15.98 -9.32
N ILE A 69 15.10 -14.72 -8.83
CA ILE A 69 13.88 -13.92 -8.78
C ILE A 69 13.38 -13.63 -10.19
N GLY A 70 12.13 -14.02 -10.45
CA GLY A 70 11.45 -13.73 -11.70
C GLY A 70 10.97 -12.28 -11.76
N ALA A 71 10.64 -11.80 -12.96
CA ALA A 71 9.90 -10.55 -13.09
C ALA A 71 8.55 -10.66 -12.36
N GLY A 72 8.16 -9.59 -11.66
CA GLY A 72 6.90 -9.54 -10.88
C GLY A 72 5.64 -9.49 -11.74
N ASP A 73 5.79 -9.00 -12.97
CA ASP A 73 4.76 -8.91 -13.99
C ASP A 73 5.44 -8.86 -15.37
N GLN A 74 4.67 -9.00 -16.45
CA GLN A 74 5.13 -8.80 -17.81
C GLN A 74 5.24 -7.31 -18.18
N GLY A 75 6.12 -6.97 -19.11
CA GLY A 75 6.30 -5.60 -19.63
C GLY A 75 7.25 -5.57 -20.83
N HIS A 76 7.23 -4.48 -21.59
CA HIS A 76 8.09 -4.27 -22.77
C HIS A 76 8.78 -2.91 -22.74
#